data_AF-A0A7U4LFQ1-F1
#
_entry.id   AF-A0A7U4LFQ1-F1
#
_cell.length_a   1.000
_cell.length_b   1.000
_cell.length_c   1.000
_cell.angle_alpha   90.00
_cell.angle_beta   90.00
_cell.angle_gamma   90.00
#
_symmetry.space_group_name_H-M   'P 1'
#
loop_
_entity.id
_entity.type
_entity.pdbx_description
1 polymer ?
#
loop_
_entity_poly.entity_id
_entity_poly.type
_entity_poly.pdbx_seq_one_letter_code
_entity_poly.pdbx_strand_id
1 'polypeptide(L)'
;MRKKESDITSSVTDPDDVKPELDDAWFEEADAFQGRKLVRRGRPKSDSPKQPVTIRLDRDLVEWFKQSGDGWQTRINNALRRVAGI
;
A
#
# COMPACT_ATOMS: atom_id res chain seq x y z
N MET A 1 16.19 46.59 37.63
CA MET A 1 14.74 46.47 37.85
C MET A 1 14.26 45.18 37.19
N ARG A 2 13.85 44.18 37.97
CA ARG A 2 13.39 42.87 37.47
C ARG A 2 11.96 42.99 36.96
N LYS A 3 11.70 42.64 35.69
CA LYS A 3 10.35 42.58 35.14
C LYS A 3 9.98 41.10 34.92
N LYS A 4 9.25 40.59 35.92
CA LYS A 4 8.34 39.43 35.98
C LYS A 4 8.22 38.60 34.69
N GLU A 5 8.66 37.33 34.74
CA GLU A 5 8.10 36.26 33.92
C GLU A 5 6.57 36.28 34.02
N SER A 6 5.90 36.40 32.87
CA SER A 6 4.46 36.21 32.77
C SER A 6 4.16 34.72 32.72
N ASP A 7 3.43 34.25 33.73
CA ASP A 7 2.76 32.97 33.86
C ASP A 7 2.30 32.38 32.51
N ILE A 8 2.88 31.22 32.18
CA ILE A 8 2.51 30.39 31.03
C ILE A 8 1.38 29.43 31.43
N THR A 9 0.40 29.90 32.19
CA THR A 9 -0.64 29.05 32.77
C THR A 9 -2.03 29.62 32.51
N SER A 10 -2.47 29.54 31.26
CA SER A 10 -3.88 29.78 30.85
C SER A 10 -4.00 29.41 29.37
N SER A 11 -4.96 28.66 28.86
CA SER A 11 -6.14 28.00 29.39
C SER A 11 -6.73 27.22 28.21
N VAL A 12 -6.76 25.88 28.26
CA VAL A 12 -7.47 25.06 27.26
C VAL A 12 -8.96 25.40 27.38
N THR A 13 -9.53 26.07 26.37
CA THR A 13 -10.87 26.66 26.43
C THR A 13 -11.86 25.91 25.53
N ASP A 14 -11.39 25.17 24.54
CA ASP A 14 -12.23 24.37 23.66
C ASP A 14 -12.20 22.86 24.04
N PRO A 15 -13.35 22.17 24.03
CA PRO A 15 -13.40 20.72 24.28
C PRO A 15 -12.62 19.89 23.24
N ASP A 16 -12.35 20.46 22.06
CA ASP A 16 -11.50 19.87 21.02
C ASP A 16 -9.99 20.07 21.26
N ASP A 17 -9.59 21.00 22.15
CA ASP A 17 -8.19 21.19 22.56
C ASP A 17 -7.75 20.17 23.62
N VAL A 18 -8.69 19.33 24.12
CA VAL A 18 -8.36 18.18 24.96
C VAL A 18 -7.71 17.12 24.06
N LYS A 19 -6.38 17.17 24.00
CA LYS A 19 -5.59 16.17 23.28
C LYS A 19 -5.90 14.79 23.87
N PRO A 20 -6.34 13.81 23.05
CA PRO A 20 -6.60 12.47 23.54
C PRO A 20 -5.31 11.86 24.10
N GLU A 21 -5.45 11.04 25.13
CA GLU A 21 -4.36 10.23 25.63
C GLU A 21 -3.89 9.29 24.52
N LEU A 22 -2.57 9.24 24.29
CA LEU A 22 -1.95 8.39 23.26
C LEU A 22 -1.83 6.96 23.79
N ASP A 23 -2.97 6.33 24.07
CA ASP A 23 -3.06 4.95 24.50
C ASP A 23 -3.03 3.98 23.30
N ASP A 24 -2.97 2.67 23.59
CA ASP A 24 -2.92 1.64 22.55
C ASP A 24 -4.15 1.69 21.63
N ALA A 25 -5.32 2.03 22.17
CA ALA A 25 -6.56 2.15 21.39
C ALA A 25 -6.49 3.32 20.38
N TRP A 26 -5.87 4.43 20.76
CA TRP A 26 -5.59 5.53 19.85
C TRP A 26 -4.63 5.10 18.72
N PHE A 27 -3.57 4.36 19.04
CA PHE A 27 -2.62 3.85 18.05
C PHE A 27 -3.21 2.80 17.10
N GLU A 28 -4.23 2.06 17.51
CA GLU A 28 -4.91 1.08 16.66
C GLU A 28 -5.62 1.74 15.47
N GLU A 29 -6.30 2.87 15.71
CA GLU A 29 -7.02 3.67 14.71
C GLU A 29 -6.09 4.64 13.95
N ALA A 30 -4.92 4.97 14.51
CA ALA A 30 -4.03 5.96 13.93
C ALA A 30 -3.42 5.54 12.59
N ASP A 31 -3.41 6.50 11.65
CA ASP A 31 -2.66 6.40 10.41
C ASP A 31 -1.15 6.53 10.67
N ALA A 32 -0.38 5.52 10.24
CA ALA A 32 1.07 5.55 10.37
C ALA A 32 1.72 6.37 9.25
N PHE A 33 2.44 7.44 9.59
CA PHE A 33 3.20 8.24 8.62
C PHE A 33 4.70 8.05 8.78
N GLN A 34 5.41 7.94 7.65
CA GLN A 34 6.87 8.12 7.58
C GLN A 34 7.16 9.46 6.90
N GLY A 35 7.57 10.46 7.68
CA GLY A 35 7.66 11.85 7.20
C GLY A 35 6.29 12.38 6.78
N ARG A 36 6.15 12.79 5.50
CA ARG A 36 4.87 13.24 4.92
C ARG A 36 4.07 12.13 4.22
N LYS A 37 4.54 10.88 4.25
CA LYS A 37 3.96 9.78 3.47
C LYS A 37 3.20 8.82 4.38
N LEU A 38 1.91 8.63 4.09
CA LEU A 38 1.08 7.61 4.72
C LEU A 38 1.59 6.21 4.38
N VAL A 39 1.92 5.42 5.40
CA VAL A 39 2.31 4.01 5.28
C VAL A 39 1.02 3.20 5.20
N ARG A 40 0.59 2.89 3.97
CA ARG A 40 -0.56 2.02 3.76
C ARG A 40 -0.25 0.61 4.29
N ARG A 41 -1.06 0.15 5.25
CA ARG A 41 -1.05 -1.24 5.71
C ARG A 41 -1.42 -2.16 4.51
N GLY A 42 -0.60 -3.17 4.23
CA GLY A 42 -0.83 -4.11 3.11
C GLY A 42 0.42 -4.84 2.61
N ARG A 43 0.25 -5.76 1.65
CA ARG A 43 1.37 -6.48 1.01
C ARG A 43 2.31 -5.46 0.35
N PRO A 44 3.64 -5.54 0.60
CA PRO A 44 4.61 -4.66 -0.03
C PRO A 44 4.49 -4.73 -1.56
N LYS A 45 4.73 -3.60 -2.22
CA LYS A 45 4.73 -3.53 -3.67
C LYS A 45 5.85 -4.43 -4.21
N SER A 46 5.52 -5.31 -5.16
CA SER A 46 6.52 -6.17 -5.81
C SER A 46 7.55 -5.32 -6.54
N ASP A 47 8.84 -5.65 -6.41
CA ASP A 47 9.93 -4.94 -7.10
C ASP A 47 9.85 -5.09 -8.62
N SER A 48 9.44 -6.27 -9.10
CA SER A 48 9.26 -6.57 -10.53
C SER A 48 7.82 -7.02 -10.84
N PRO A 49 6.85 -6.08 -10.97
CA PRO A 49 5.47 -6.43 -11.30
C PRO A 49 5.36 -6.92 -12.75
N LYS A 50 4.36 -7.77 -13.03
CA LYS A 50 4.02 -8.14 -14.41
C LYS A 50 3.51 -6.90 -15.14
N GLN A 51 4.02 -6.66 -16.35
CA GLN A 51 3.53 -5.58 -17.19
C GLN A 51 2.23 -6.01 -17.91
N PRO A 52 1.10 -5.31 -17.72
CA PRO A 52 -0.09 -5.56 -18.52
C PRO A 52 0.16 -5.09 -19.96
N VAL A 53 0.04 -6.00 -20.91
CA VAL A 53 0.19 -5.72 -22.34
C VAL A 53 -0.97 -6.33 -23.12
N THR A 54 -1.39 -5.66 -24.18
CA THR A 54 -2.41 -6.15 -25.11
C THR A 54 -1.73 -6.67 -26.36
N ILE A 55 -1.68 -8.00 -26.51
CA ILE A 55 -1.18 -8.68 -27.70
C ILE A 55 -2.26 -9.58 -28.29
N ARG A 56 -2.21 -9.81 -29.60
CA ARG A 56 -3.07 -10.80 -30.26
C ARG A 56 -2.30 -12.12 -30.35
N LEU A 57 -2.97 -13.20 -30.02
CA LEU A 57 -2.48 -14.57 -30.10
C LEU A 57 -3.43 -15.38 -30.99
N ASP A 58 -2.91 -16.43 -31.59
CA ASP A 58 -3.73 -17.33 -32.39
C ASP A 58 -4.84 -17.99 -31.55
N ARG A 59 -5.99 -18.20 -32.18
CA ARG A 59 -7.20 -18.63 -31.48
C ARG A 59 -7.06 -20.02 -30.89
N ASP A 60 -6.49 -20.94 -31.68
CA ASP A 60 -6.19 -22.32 -31.30
C ASP A 60 -5.24 -22.40 -30.10
N LEU A 61 -4.21 -21.54 -30.05
CA LEU A 61 -3.30 -21.43 -28.93
C LEU A 61 -4.03 -21.03 -27.64
N VAL A 62 -4.87 -20.00 -27.72
CA VAL A 62 -5.67 -19.54 -26.56
C VAL A 62 -6.64 -20.62 -26.10
N GLU A 63 -7.31 -21.31 -27.02
CA GLU A 63 -8.22 -22.41 -26.70
C GLU A 63 -7.49 -23.57 -26.03
N TRP A 64 -6.31 -23.96 -26.55
CA TRP A 64 -5.48 -25.02 -25.96
C TRP A 64 -5.07 -24.70 -24.52
N PHE A 65 -4.61 -23.48 -24.25
CA PHE A 65 -4.27 -23.07 -22.89
C PHE A 65 -5.50 -23.01 -21.99
N LYS A 66 -6.64 -22.49 -22.45
CA LYS A 66 -7.88 -22.42 -21.66
C LYS A 66 -8.42 -23.79 -21.26
N GLN A 67 -8.22 -24.83 -22.06
CA GLN A 67 -8.61 -26.20 -21.72
C GLN A 67 -7.90 -26.72 -20.46
N SER A 68 -6.71 -26.18 -20.12
CA SER A 68 -6.00 -26.52 -18.87
C SER A 68 -6.64 -25.94 -17.61
N GLY A 69 -7.74 -25.19 -17.73
CA GLY A 69 -8.48 -24.60 -16.63
C GLY A 69 -7.79 -23.39 -16.00
N ASP A 70 -8.04 -23.19 -14.71
CA ASP A 70 -7.51 -22.06 -13.96
C ASP A 70 -5.98 -21.97 -14.04
N GLY A 71 -5.49 -20.74 -14.11
CA GLY A 71 -4.05 -20.48 -14.23
C GLY A 71 -3.47 -20.61 -15.65
N TRP A 72 -4.30 -20.77 -16.69
CA TRP A 72 -3.83 -20.86 -18.08
C TRP A 72 -2.97 -19.66 -18.51
N GLN A 73 -3.28 -18.45 -18.04
CA GLN A 73 -2.46 -17.24 -18.28
C GLN A 73 -1.05 -17.33 -17.67
N THR A 74 -0.92 -17.98 -16.51
CA THR A 74 0.39 -18.24 -15.90
C THR A 74 1.15 -19.30 -16.71
N ARG A 75 0.45 -20.33 -17.20
CA ARG A 75 1.07 -21.38 -18.05
C ARG A 75 1.61 -20.81 -19.36
N ILE A 76 0.85 -19.96 -20.06
CA ILE A 76 1.33 -19.33 -21.30
C ILE A 76 2.51 -18.40 -21.03
N ASN A 77 2.47 -17.60 -19.95
CA ASN A 77 3.61 -16.78 -19.56
C ASN A 77 4.88 -17.62 -19.29
N ASN A 78 4.74 -18.75 -18.62
CA ASN A 78 5.86 -19.67 -18.37
C ASN A 78 6.36 -20.35 -19.66
N ALA A 79 5.49 -20.62 -20.63
CA ALA A 79 5.90 -21.11 -21.95
C ALA A 79 6.73 -20.06 -22.71
N LEU A 80 6.26 -18.81 -22.73
CA LEU A 80 6.98 -17.69 -23.36
C LEU A 80 8.35 -17.46 -22.71
N ARG A 81 8.41 -17.51 -21.38
CA ARG A 81 9.68 -17.42 -20.62
C ARG A 81 10.68 -18.52 -21.00
N ARG A 82 10.22 -19.77 -21.08
CA ARG A 82 11.06 -20.91 -21.50
C ARG A 82 11.62 -20.73 -22.90
N VAL A 83 10.84 -20.22 -23.84
CA VAL A 83 11.30 -19.96 -25.22
C VAL A 83 12.29 -18.79 -25.27
N ALA A 84 12.06 -17.75 -24.47
CA ALA A 84 12.95 -16.59 -24.37
C ALA A 84 14.22 -16.84 -23.54
N GLY A 85 14.29 -17.94 -22.78
CA GLY A 85 15.44 -18.27 -21.93
C GLY A 85 15.53 -17.44 -20.65
N ILE A 86 14.39 -16.97 -20.12
CA ILE A 86 14.27 -16.14 -18.90
C ILE A 86 13.39 -16.77 -17.83
#